data_AF-A0A8T5ZM53-F1
#
_entry.id   AF-A0A8T5ZM53-F1
#
_cell.length_a   1.000
_cell.length_b   1.000
_cell.length_c   1.000
_cell.angle_alpha   90.00
_cell.angle_beta   90.00
_cell.angle_gamma   90.00
#
_symmetry.space_group_name_H-M   'P 1'
#
loop_
_entity.id
_entity.type
_entity.pdbx_description
1 polymer ?
#
loop_
_entity_poly.entity_id
_entity_poly.type
_entity_poly.pdbx_seq_one_letter_code
_entity_poly.pdbx_strand_id
1 'polypeptide(L)' 'MSGQGKRLMVMAGGTGGHVFPGLAVAHHLMAQGWQVRWLGTADRMEADLVPKHGIEIDFIRISGLRGKGIKALIAA' A
#
# COMPACT_ATOMS: atom_id res chain seq x y z
N MET A 1 -21.18 22.35 8.28
CA MET A 1 -21.30 21.47 7.10
C MET A 1 -20.08 20.56 7.08
N SER A 2 -20.26 19.25 7.32
CA SER A 2 -19.16 18.27 7.29
C SER A 2 -18.71 18.00 5.84
N GLY A 3 -18.09 19.01 5.21
CA GLY A 3 -17.56 18.94 3.85
C GLY A 3 -16.16 18.33 3.80
N GLN A 4 -15.97 17.15 4.38
CA GLN A 4 -14.71 16.43 4.19
C GLN A 4 -14.84 15.53 2.96
N GLY A 5 -14.02 15.81 1.94
CA GLY A 5 -13.91 14.95 0.76
C GLY A 5 -13.64 13.50 1.14
N LYS A 6 -14.20 12.56 0.38
CA LYS A 6 -14.11 11.12 0.67
C LYS A 6 -12.64 10.68 0.66
N ARG A 7 -12.27 9.87 1.65
CA ARG A 7 -10.89 9.38 1.82
C ARG A 7 -10.85 7.86 1.67
N LEU A 8 -9.80 7.37 1.02
CA LEU A 8 -9.52 5.94 0.85
C LEU A 8 -8.08 5.64 1.28
N MET A 9 -7.91 4.58 2.07
CA MET A 9 -6.61 3.95 2.29
C MET A 9 -6.57 2.60 1.59
N VAL A 10 -5.67 2.44 0.63
CA VAL A 10 -5.43 1.16 -0.06
C VAL A 10 -4.32 0.40 0.67
N MET A 11 -4.60 -0.85 1.03
CA MET A 11 -3.65 -1.73 1.72
C MET A 11 -3.33 -2.91 0.81
N ALA A 12 -2.27 -2.78 0.00
CA ALA A 12 -1.83 -3.81 -0.93
C ALA A 12 -0.32 -3.80 -1.09
N GLY A 13 0.30 -4.97 -1.09
CA GLY A 13 1.76 -5.11 -1.16
C GLY A 13 2.19 -6.54 -1.44
N GLY A 14 3.50 -6.75 -1.50
CA GLY A 14 4.11 -8.08 -1.60
C GLY A 14 4.24 -8.66 -3.02
N THR A 15 3.31 -8.36 -3.96
CA THR A 15 3.38 -8.75 -5.39
C THR A 15 2.57 -7.81 -6.30
N GLY A 16 2.86 -7.80 -7.61
CA GLY A 16 2.11 -7.01 -8.60
C GLY A 16 0.64 -7.39 -8.74
N GLY A 17 0.27 -8.64 -8.47
CA GLY A 17 -1.11 -9.11 -8.57
C GLY A 17 -2.10 -8.37 -7.66
N HIS A 18 -1.63 -7.77 -6.56
CA HIS A 18 -2.44 -6.92 -5.68
C HIS A 18 -2.23 -5.42 -5.94
N VAL A 19 -0.99 -5.03 -6.25
CA VAL A 19 -0.63 -3.61 -6.40
C VAL A 19 -1.25 -3.01 -7.66
N PHE A 20 -1.20 -3.68 -8.82
CA PHE A 20 -1.75 -3.11 -10.06
C PHE A 20 -3.27 -2.91 -10.04
N PRO A 21 -4.08 -3.89 -9.59
CA PRO A 21 -5.52 -3.67 -9.44
C PRO A 21 -5.84 -2.58 -8.42
N GLY A 22 -5.10 -2.51 -7.31
CA GLY A 22 -5.25 -1.46 -6.32
C GLY A 22 -4.97 -0.06 -6.89
N LEU A 23 -3.92 0.07 -7.71
CA LEU A 23 -3.60 1.33 -8.42
C LEU A 23 -4.73 1.72 -9.38
N ALA A 24 -5.29 0.77 -10.13
CA ALA A 24 -6.40 1.04 -11.04
C ALA A 24 -7.63 1.60 -10.31
N VAL A 25 -7.99 1.01 -9.17
CA VAL A 25 -9.10 1.49 -8.33
C VAL A 25 -8.78 2.85 -7.70
N ALA A 26 -7.56 3.04 -7.22
CA ALA A 26 -7.11 4.32 -6.65
C ALA A 26 -7.25 5.46 -7.65
N HIS A 27 -6.73 5.30 -8.87
CA HIS A 27 -6.83 6.29 -9.94
C HIS A 27 -8.27 6.60 -10.32
N HIS A 28 -9.12 5.57 -10.41
CA HIS A 28 -10.54 5.75 -10.71
C HIS A 28 -11.25 6.61 -9.67
N LEU A 29 -10.94 6.44 -8.38
CA LEU A 29 -11.55 7.21 -7.31
C LEU A 29 -10.93 8.61 -7.16
N MET A 30 -9.62 8.77 -7.40
CA MET A 30 -8.97 10.08 -7.48
C MET A 30 -9.62 10.95 -8.56
N ALA A 31 -9.94 10.38 -9.72
CA ALA A 31 -10.67 11.08 -10.78
C ALA A 31 -12.08 11.55 -10.37
N GLN A 32 -12.66 10.93 -9.34
CA GLN A 32 -13.94 11.34 -8.73
C GLN A 32 -13.77 12.29 -7.53
N GLY A 33 -12.55 12.81 -7.30
CA GLY A 33 -12.25 13.75 -6.22
C GLY A 33 -11.98 13.11 -4.87
N TRP A 34 -11.71 11.80 -4.81
CA TRP A 34 -11.30 11.16 -3.56
C TRP A 34 -9.84 11.47 -3.22
N GLN A 35 -9.57 11.59 -1.93
CA GLN A 35 -8.20 11.62 -1.40
C GLN A 35 -7.76 10.18 -1.15
N VAL A 36 -6.73 9.73 -1.85
CA VAL A 36 -6.23 8.37 -1.75
C VAL A 36 -4.85 8.35 -1.12
N ARG A 37 -4.65 7.43 -0.20
CA ARG A 37 -3.37 7.10 0.42
C ARG A 37 -3.14 5.60 0.36
N TRP A 38 -1.89 5.20 0.37
CA TRP A 38 -1.50 3.81 0.34
C TRP A 38 -0.82 3.40 1.63
N LEU A 39 -0.98 2.15 2.02
CA LEU A 39 -0.28 1.53 3.15
C LEU A 39 0.49 0.31 2.63
N GLY A 40 1.79 0.30 2.85
CA GLY A 40 2.67 -0.75 2.34
C GLY A 40 3.87 -1.03 3.23
N THR A 41 4.81 -1.79 2.68
CA THR A 41 6.09 -2.13 3.31
C THR A 41 7.25 -1.47 2.56
N ALA A 42 8.20 -0.91 3.29
CA ALA A 42 9.29 -0.10 2.71
C ALA A 42 10.31 -0.93 1.92
N ASP A 43 10.35 -2.25 2.12
CA ASP A 43 11.30 -3.19 1.50
C ASP A 43 10.72 -3.91 0.27
N ARG A 44 9.60 -3.43 -0.28
CA ARG A 44 8.85 -4.08 -1.36
C ARG A 44 8.53 -3.14 -2.50
N MET A 45 8.11 -3.72 -3.63
CA MET A 45 7.85 -3.03 -4.91
C MET A 45 6.89 -1.84 -4.78
N GLU A 46 5.91 -1.89 -3.89
CA GLU A 46 4.96 -0.79 -3.70
C GLU A 46 5.64 0.50 -3.23
N ALA A 47 6.77 0.41 -2.51
CA ALA A 47 7.51 1.57 -2.02
C ALA A 47 8.01 2.48 -3.14
N ASP A 48 8.38 1.89 -4.29
CA ASP A 48 8.83 2.64 -5.47
C ASP A 48 7.69 2.93 -6.45
N LEU A 49 6.78 1.96 -6.64
CA LEU A 49 5.77 2.04 -7.68
C LEU A 49 4.65 3.03 -7.31
N VAL A 50 4.16 3.00 -6.08
CA VAL A 50 3.01 3.83 -5.65
C VAL A 50 3.32 5.32 -5.70
N PRO A 51 4.47 5.81 -5.20
CA PRO A 51 4.83 7.22 -5.32
C PRO A 51 4.99 7.69 -6.77
N LYS A 52 5.49 6.83 -7.67
CA LYS A 52 5.58 7.14 -9.12
C LYS A 52 4.21 7.35 -9.77
N HIS A 53 3.16 6.81 -9.18
CA HIS A 53 1.77 7.04 -9.60
C HIS A 53 1.11 8.23 -8.88
N GLY A 54 1.85 9.03 -8.11
CA GLY A 54 1.34 10.25 -7.47
C GLY A 54 0.45 10.00 -6.25
N ILE A 55 0.58 8.83 -5.62
CA ILE A 55 -0.16 8.47 -4.40
C ILE A 55 0.83 8.46 -3.23
N GLU A 56 0.48 9.13 -2.13
CA GLU A 56 1.26 9.07 -0.90
C GLU A 56 1.19 7.67 -0.27
N ILE A 57 2.33 7.17 0.20
CA ILE A 57 2.42 5.87 0.86
C ILE A 57 2.93 6.02 2.30
N ASP A 58 2.21 5.44 3.23
CA ASP A 58 2.65 5.20 4.60
C ASP A 58 3.22 3.78 4.70
N PHE A 59 4.27 3.62 5.50
CA PHE A 59 4.93 2.34 5.69
C PHE A 59 4.66 1.75 7.06
N ILE A 60 4.35 0.45 7.09
CA ILE A 60 4.37 -0.34 8.32
C ILE A 60 5.50 -1.36 8.22
N ARG A 61 6.26 -1.51 9.31
CA ARG A 61 7.31 -2.53 9.40
C ARG A 61 6.69 -3.88 9.71
N ILE A 62 6.29 -4.63 8.68
CA ILE A 62 5.74 -5.98 8.78
C ILE A 62 6.61 -6.95 7.98
N SER A 63 6.98 -8.07 8.62
CA SER A 63 7.76 -9.14 8.03
C SER A 63 6.99 -10.45 8.09
N GLY A 64 6.90 -11.17 6.96
CA GLY A 64 6.35 -12.52 6.97
C GLY A 64 7.29 -13.48 7.71
N LEU A 65 6.77 -14.17 8.73
CA LEU A 65 7.48 -15.24 9.45
C LEU A 65 7.28 -16.61 8.81
N ARG A 66 6.18 -16.80 8.08
CA ARG A 66 5.83 -18.05 7.41
C ARG A 66 6.85 -18.36 6.31
N GLY A 67 7.47 -19.53 6.38
CA GLY A 67 8.49 -19.97 5.43
C GLY A 67 9.90 -19.41 5.69
N LYS A 68 10.07 -18.55 6.70
CA LYS A 68 11.40 -18.15 7.17
C LYS A 68 11.81 -19.12 8.29
N GLY A 69 12.91 -19.84 8.13
CA GLY A 69 13.35 -20.90 9.05
C GLY A 69 13.51 -20.43 10.50
N ILE A 70 13.76 -21.35 11.44
CA ILE A 70 13.77 -21.12 12.89
C ILE A 70 14.59 -19.89 13.32
N LYS A 71 15.70 -19.60 12.64
CA LYS A 71 16.53 -18.40 12.89
C LYS A 71 15.75 -17.09 12.74
N ALA A 72 14.86 -17.00 11.75
CA ALA A 72 14.05 -15.80 11.52
C ALA A 72 12.89 -15.66 12.50
N LEU A 73 12.44 -16.75 13.13
CA LEU A 73 11.45 -16.70 14.21
C LEU A 73 12.06 -16.19 15.51
N ILE A 74 13.33 -16.51 15.79
CA ILE A 74 14.04 -16.07 17.01
C ILE A 74 14.55 -14.63 16.87
N ALA A 75 14.86 -14.19 15.64
CA ALA A 75 15.36 -12.84 15.35
C ALA A 75 14.25 -11.81 15.03
N ALA A 76 12.99 -12.23 15.01
CA ALA A 76 11.82 -11.36 14.81
C ALA A 76 11.32 -10.79 16.13
#